data_AF-A0A1V5A7A1-F1
#
_entry.id   AF-A0A1V5A7A1-F1
#
_cell.length_a   1.000
_cell.length_b   1.000
_cell.length_c   1.000
_cell.angle_alpha   90.00
_cell.angle_beta   90.00
_cell.angle_gamma   90.00
#
_symmetry.space_group_name_H-M   'P 1'
#
loop_
_entity.id
_entity.type
_entity.pdbx_description
1 polymer ?
#
loop_
_entity_poly.entity_id
_entity_poly.type
_entity_poly.pdbx_seq_one_letter_code
_entity_poly.pdbx_strand_id
1 'polypeptide(L)'
;MGGGAGVGAFMGIMAAVGAFFGFLVIWWLVMAGIFHVISMIFKGSGTFSRTLANTGYGLLPTLIGSVITTLILFTYLPRITVPVVRNLQDASAIQKAMQELMLDPAMKEFTQVSMAISILFLVWSANIWIFGVRQARGLALKQACITVIVPVTIFILYMVYVTFSGFSMLGGA
;
A
#
# COMPACT_ATOMS: atom_id res chain seq x y z
N MET A 1 30.47 -10.77 20.64
CA MET A 1 30.11 -9.68 19.68
C MET A 1 28.62 -9.74 19.25
N GLY A 2 27.66 -9.95 20.17
CA GLY A 2 26.24 -10.17 19.81
C GLY A 2 25.28 -8.99 20.02
N GLY A 3 25.68 -7.95 20.77
CA GLY A 3 24.77 -6.86 21.15
C GLY A 3 24.40 -5.91 20.01
N GLY A 4 25.32 -5.61 19.09
CA GLY A 4 25.08 -4.66 18.00
C GLY A 4 24.14 -5.18 16.91
N ALA A 5 24.20 -6.49 16.61
CA ALA A 5 23.33 -7.12 15.61
C ALA A 5 21.87 -7.18 16.06
N GLY A 6 21.63 -7.48 17.35
CA GLY A 6 20.28 -7.51 17.92
C GLY A 6 19.60 -6.13 17.96
N VAL A 7 20.35 -5.09 18.35
CA VAL A 7 19.85 -3.71 18.36
C VAL A 7 19.57 -3.22 16.94
N GLY A 8 20.44 -3.52 15.97
CA GLY A 8 20.25 -3.16 14.56
C GLY A 8 18.98 -3.79 13.96
N ALA A 9 18.76 -5.10 14.19
CA ALA A 9 17.56 -5.79 13.73
C ALA A 9 16.29 -5.23 14.37
N PHE A 10 16.31 -4.95 15.67
CA PHE A 10 15.19 -4.34 16.38
C PHE A 10 14.85 -2.95 15.82
N MET A 11 15.86 -2.09 15.62
CA MET A 11 15.65 -0.77 15.02
C MET A 11 15.07 -0.85 13.60
N GLY A 12 15.55 -1.80 12.79
CA GLY A 12 15.02 -2.04 11.44
C GLY A 12 13.54 -2.43 11.46
N ILE A 13 13.15 -3.33 12.36
CA ILE A 13 11.75 -3.73 12.54
C ILE A 13 10.89 -2.53 12.98
N MET A 14 11.34 -1.77 13.98
CA MET A 14 10.61 -0.59 14.46
C MET A 14 10.44 0.47 13.37
N ALA A 15 11.48 0.71 12.55
CA ALA A 15 11.42 1.62 11.43
C ALA A 15 10.42 1.14 10.36
N ALA A 16 10.43 -0.16 10.02
CA ALA A 16 9.50 -0.74 9.05
C ALA A 16 8.05 -0.66 9.53
N VAL A 17 7.80 -0.96 10.81
CA VAL A 17 6.47 -0.83 11.43
C VAL A 17 5.99 0.62 11.41
N GLY A 18 6.87 1.57 11.79
CA GLY A 18 6.56 3.00 11.75
C GLY A 18 6.26 3.49 10.33
N ALA A 19 7.06 3.09 9.34
CA ALA A 19 6.84 3.44 7.94
C ALA A 19 5.52 2.87 7.40
N PHE A 20 5.16 1.63 7.78
CA PHE A 20 3.91 1.00 7.39
C PHE A 20 2.69 1.79 7.91
N PHE A 21 2.67 2.12 9.21
CA PHE A 21 1.57 2.91 9.78
C PHE A 21 1.53 4.34 9.23
N GLY A 22 2.70 4.97 9.04
CA GLY A 22 2.80 6.29 8.42
C GLY A 22 2.21 6.30 7.00
N PHE A 23 2.60 5.32 6.17
CA PHE A 23 2.01 5.11 4.86
C PHE A 23 0.50 4.89 4.95
N LEU A 24 0.03 4.00 5.83
CA LEU A 24 -1.40 3.69 5.97
C LEU A 24 -2.25 4.93 6.30
N VAL A 25 -1.76 5.78 7.23
CA VAL A 25 -2.46 7.01 7.62
C VAL A 25 -2.46 8.03 6.49
N ILE A 26 -1.32 8.29 5.85
CA ILE A 26 -1.22 9.26 4.75
C ILE A 26 -2.07 8.81 3.56
N TRP A 27 -1.96 7.54 3.17
CA TRP A 27 -2.73 6.94 2.09
C TRP A 27 -4.24 7.06 2.33
N TRP A 28 -4.69 6.74 3.54
CA TRP A 28 -6.10 6.88 3.93
C TRP A 28 -6.59 8.33 3.85
N LEU A 29 -5.80 9.29 4.36
CA LEU A 29 -6.14 10.71 4.28
C LEU A 29 -6.27 11.17 2.82
N VAL A 30 -5.36 10.74 1.95
CA VAL A 30 -5.40 11.05 0.51
C VAL A 30 -6.66 10.46 -0.14
N MET A 31 -6.95 9.18 0.09
CA MET A 31 -8.16 8.55 -0.47
C MET A 31 -9.45 9.20 0.02
N ALA A 32 -9.55 9.47 1.33
CA ALA A 32 -10.68 10.19 1.90
C ALA A 32 -10.84 11.58 1.28
N GLY A 33 -9.72 12.29 1.06
CA GLY A 33 -9.69 13.59 0.39
C GLY A 33 -10.21 13.51 -1.05
N ILE A 34 -9.72 12.53 -1.82
CA ILE A 34 -10.17 12.31 -3.20
C ILE A 34 -11.67 12.01 -3.25
N PHE A 35 -12.17 11.10 -2.40
CA PHE A 35 -13.61 10.80 -2.34
C PHE A 35 -14.43 12.03 -1.95
N HIS A 36 -13.93 12.82 -1.00
CA HIS A 36 -14.59 14.06 -0.61
C HIS A 36 -14.66 15.03 -1.78
N VAL A 37 -13.57 15.24 -2.51
CA VAL A 37 -13.53 16.17 -3.65
C VAL A 37 -14.44 15.70 -4.78
N ILE A 38 -14.35 14.44 -5.19
CA ILE A 38 -15.18 13.89 -6.28
C ILE A 38 -16.68 13.95 -5.91
N SER A 39 -17.02 13.67 -4.64
CA SER A 39 -18.41 13.75 -4.19
C SER A 39 -19.02 15.16 -4.32
N MET A 40 -18.21 16.22 -4.36
CA MET A 40 -18.71 17.59 -4.53
C MET A 40 -19.36 17.79 -5.91
N ILE A 41 -18.88 17.09 -6.94
CA ILE A 41 -19.46 17.11 -8.30
C ILE A 41 -20.91 16.59 -8.27
N PHE A 42 -21.18 15.63 -7.38
CA PHE A 42 -22.51 15.05 -7.16
C PHE A 42 -23.33 15.78 -6.10
N LYS A 43 -22.91 16.99 -5.70
CA LYS A 43 -23.56 17.81 -4.65
C LYS A 43 -23.63 17.09 -3.29
N GLY A 44 -22.61 16.29 -2.96
CA GLY A 44 -22.51 15.63 -1.66
C GLY A 44 -22.48 16.62 -0.49
N SER A 45 -23.20 16.30 0.58
CA SER A 45 -23.33 17.12 1.79
C SER A 45 -22.44 16.60 2.94
N GLY A 46 -22.37 17.30 4.07
CA GLY A 46 -21.57 16.87 5.23
C GLY A 46 -20.10 17.34 5.20
N THR A 47 -19.35 16.97 6.24
CA THR A 47 -17.99 17.45 6.47
C THR A 47 -16.93 16.45 6.00
N PHE A 48 -15.71 16.93 5.76
CA PHE A 48 -14.57 16.06 5.49
C PHE A 48 -14.32 15.07 6.64
N SER A 49 -14.44 15.51 7.90
CA SER A 49 -14.30 14.65 9.08
C SER A 49 -15.24 13.43 9.05
N ARG A 50 -16.50 13.61 8.61
CA ARG A 50 -17.41 12.47 8.39
C ARG A 50 -16.95 11.55 7.28
N THR A 51 -16.39 12.09 6.20
CA THR A 51 -15.85 11.27 5.09
C THR A 51 -14.66 10.45 5.57
N LEU A 52 -13.76 11.09 6.33
CA LEU A 52 -12.59 10.45 6.91
C LEU A 52 -13.00 9.31 7.83
N ALA A 53 -13.83 9.58 8.85
CA ALA A 53 -14.28 8.56 9.80
C ALA A 53 -14.95 7.35 9.12
N ASN A 54 -15.85 7.58 8.16
CA ASN A 54 -16.56 6.49 7.47
C ASN A 54 -15.67 5.71 6.49
N THR A 55 -14.67 6.34 5.89
CA THR A 55 -13.72 5.64 5.01
C THR A 55 -12.66 4.85 5.79
N GLY A 56 -12.47 5.16 7.08
CA GLY A 56 -11.58 4.42 7.97
C GLY A 56 -11.93 2.93 8.08
N TYR A 57 -13.21 2.55 7.97
CA TYR A 57 -13.61 1.14 7.97
C TYR A 57 -13.06 0.34 6.79
N GLY A 58 -12.76 0.98 5.66
CA GLY A 58 -12.11 0.32 4.53
C GLY A 58 -10.62 0.05 4.77
N LEU A 59 -10.02 0.51 5.86
CA LEU A 59 -8.68 0.07 6.25
C LEU A 59 -8.67 -1.36 6.79
N LEU A 60 -9.81 -1.87 7.30
CA LEU A 60 -9.87 -3.18 7.92
C LEU A 60 -9.51 -4.33 6.93
N PRO A 61 -10.10 -4.40 5.72
CA PRO A 61 -9.66 -5.39 4.73
C PRO A 61 -8.18 -5.24 4.36
N THR A 62 -7.69 -3.99 4.24
CA THR A 62 -6.28 -3.72 3.92
C THR A 62 -5.34 -4.26 5.00
N LEU A 63 -5.69 -4.09 6.29
CA LEU A 63 -4.94 -4.65 7.41
C LEU A 63 -4.91 -6.19 7.36
N ILE A 64 -6.05 -6.83 7.08
CA ILE A 64 -6.11 -8.29 6.92
C ILE A 64 -5.20 -8.74 5.77
N GLY A 65 -5.27 -8.07 4.62
CA GLY A 65 -4.40 -8.34 3.47
C GLY A 65 -2.92 -8.19 3.79
N SER A 66 -2.55 -7.20 4.61
CA SER A 66 -1.15 -6.99 5.03
C SER A 66 -0.62 -8.12 5.92
N VAL A 67 -1.44 -8.62 6.84
CA VAL A 67 -1.09 -9.76 7.69
C VAL A 67 -0.90 -11.01 6.84
N ILE A 68 -1.83 -11.31 5.94
CA ILE A 68 -1.73 -12.46 5.03
C ILE A 68 -0.48 -12.37 4.15
N THR A 69 -0.21 -11.19 3.57
CA THR A 69 0.97 -10.96 2.75
C THR A 69 2.26 -11.18 3.54
N THR A 70 2.30 -10.72 4.79
CA THR A 70 3.44 -10.93 5.69
C THR A 70 3.63 -12.42 6.02
N LEU A 71 2.55 -13.16 6.26
CA LEU A 71 2.62 -14.61 6.48
C LEU A 71 3.16 -15.34 5.25
N ILE A 72 2.75 -14.94 4.05
CA ILE A 72 3.26 -15.49 2.80
C ILE A 72 4.74 -15.15 2.64
N LEU A 73 5.19 -13.94 2.98
CA LEU A 73 6.60 -13.56 2.91
C LEU A 73 7.50 -14.56 3.65
N PHE A 74 7.11 -15.04 4.83
CA PHE A 74 7.89 -16.04 5.57
C PHE A 74 8.13 -17.35 4.79
N THR A 75 7.26 -17.69 3.84
CA THR A 75 7.43 -18.85 2.95
C THR A 75 8.35 -18.58 1.75
N TYR A 76 8.58 -17.30 1.42
CA TYR A 76 9.47 -16.86 0.34
C TYR A 76 10.87 -16.52 0.85
N LEU A 77 11.02 -16.03 2.09
CA LEU A 77 12.32 -15.65 2.68
C LEU A 77 13.44 -16.69 2.49
N PRO A 78 13.22 -18.01 2.67
CA PRO A 78 14.28 -19.00 2.47
C PRO A 78 14.75 -19.14 1.02
N ARG A 79 13.97 -18.64 0.05
CA ARG A 79 14.23 -18.72 -1.39
C ARG A 79 14.87 -17.46 -1.96
N ILE A 80 14.90 -16.37 -1.20
CA ILE A 80 15.40 -15.06 -1.64
C ILE A 80 16.91 -15.01 -1.42
N THR A 81 17.65 -14.71 -2.48
CA THR A 81 19.10 -14.47 -2.37
C THR A 81 19.35 -13.06 -1.85
N VAL A 82 19.87 -12.92 -0.63
CA VAL A 82 20.15 -11.61 -0.04
C VAL A 82 21.53 -11.10 -0.49
N PRO A 83 21.61 -10.00 -1.26
CA PRO A 83 22.88 -9.45 -1.68
C PRO A 83 23.63 -8.81 -0.50
N VAL A 84 24.92 -9.10 -0.39
CA VAL A 84 25.76 -8.65 0.73
C VAL A 84 26.31 -7.26 0.45
N VAL A 85 25.76 -6.25 1.13
CA VAL A 85 26.29 -4.88 1.09
C VAL A 85 27.46 -4.77 2.09
N ARG A 86 28.68 -4.66 1.57
CA ARG A 86 29.89 -4.54 2.41
C ARG A 86 30.12 -3.12 2.95
N ASN A 87 29.58 -2.11 2.26
CA ASN A 87 29.72 -0.71 2.66
C ASN A 87 28.35 -0.01 2.64
N LEU A 88 27.75 0.18 3.83
CA LEU A 88 26.45 0.84 3.99
C LEU A 88 26.51 2.37 3.86
N GLN A 89 27.70 2.96 3.71
CA GLN A 89 27.86 4.39 3.44
C GLN A 89 27.89 4.70 1.94
N ASP A 90 28.08 3.67 1.11
CA ASP A 90 28.05 3.81 -0.35
C ASP A 90 26.61 3.63 -0.84
N ALA A 91 25.98 4.76 -1.17
CA ALA A 91 24.62 4.79 -1.71
C ALA A 91 24.49 3.95 -3.00
N SER A 92 25.56 3.89 -3.82
CA SER A 92 25.55 3.13 -5.07
C SER A 92 25.57 1.62 -4.81
N ALA A 93 26.27 1.17 -3.77
CA ALA A 93 26.31 -0.24 -3.36
C ALA A 93 24.95 -0.72 -2.82
N ILE A 94 24.27 0.12 -2.04
CA ILE A 94 22.91 -0.16 -1.54
C ILE A 94 21.93 -0.24 -2.72
N GLN A 95 22.02 0.69 -3.67
CA GLN A 95 21.12 0.71 -4.82
C GLN A 95 21.27 -0.53 -5.70
N LYS A 96 22.51 -0.97 -5.97
CA LYS A 96 22.78 -2.22 -6.71
C LYS A 96 22.24 -3.45 -5.98
N ALA A 97 22.49 -3.55 -4.68
CA ALA A 97 21.96 -4.65 -3.88
C ALA A 97 20.43 -4.68 -3.88
N MET A 98 19.77 -3.52 -3.81
CA MET A 98 18.31 -3.45 -3.93
C MET A 98 17.83 -3.90 -5.32
N GLN A 99 18.52 -3.50 -6.39
CA GLN A 99 18.20 -3.93 -7.75
C GLN A 99 18.36 -5.45 -7.93
N GLU A 100 19.45 -6.04 -7.43
CA GLU A 100 19.66 -7.48 -7.46
C GLU A 100 18.56 -8.24 -6.70
N LEU A 101 18.20 -7.74 -5.51
CA LEU A 101 17.11 -8.30 -4.71
C LEU A 101 15.77 -8.24 -5.44
N MET A 102 15.47 -7.15 -6.16
CA MET A 102 14.24 -7.04 -6.96
C MET A 102 14.26 -7.90 -8.24
N LEU A 103 15.44 -8.27 -8.73
CA LEU A 103 15.58 -9.15 -9.89
C LEU A 103 15.47 -10.63 -9.53
N ASP A 104 15.66 -10.99 -8.26
CA ASP A 104 15.52 -12.34 -7.73
C ASP A 104 14.15 -12.96 -8.10
N PRO A 105 14.12 -14.19 -8.65
CA PRO A 105 12.87 -14.84 -9.06
C PRO A 105 11.85 -14.99 -7.94
N ALA A 106 12.29 -15.36 -6.73
CA ALA A 106 11.39 -15.54 -5.59
C ALA A 106 10.81 -14.21 -5.12
N MET A 107 11.60 -13.13 -5.17
CA MET A 107 11.11 -11.78 -4.86
C MET A 107 10.11 -11.26 -5.89
N LYS A 108 10.32 -11.55 -7.18
CA LYS A 108 9.36 -11.22 -8.25
C LYS A 108 8.04 -11.95 -8.09
N GLU A 109 8.09 -13.26 -7.87
CA GLU A 109 6.90 -14.08 -7.60
C GLU A 109 6.15 -13.55 -6.37
N PHE A 110 6.85 -13.29 -5.27
CA PHE A 110 6.27 -12.70 -4.07
C PHE A 110 5.60 -11.35 -4.36
N THR A 111 6.23 -10.48 -5.15
CA THR A 111 5.68 -9.17 -5.52
C THR A 111 4.38 -9.32 -6.32
N GLN A 112 4.32 -10.25 -7.26
CA GLN A 112 3.12 -10.52 -8.05
C GLN A 112 1.97 -11.10 -7.21
N VAL A 113 2.28 -12.05 -6.32
CA VAL A 113 1.30 -12.65 -5.39
C VAL A 113 0.78 -11.61 -4.40
N SER A 114 1.66 -10.80 -3.81
CA SER A 114 1.28 -9.74 -2.88
C SER A 114 0.46 -8.63 -3.55
N MET A 115 0.75 -8.30 -4.82
CA MET A 115 -0.09 -7.40 -5.61
C MET A 115 -1.50 -7.98 -5.80
N ALA A 116 -1.63 -9.26 -6.17
CA ALA A 116 -2.94 -9.90 -6.37
C ALA A 116 -3.78 -9.88 -5.08
N ILE A 117 -3.15 -10.19 -3.94
CA ILE A 117 -3.78 -10.09 -2.62
C ILE A 117 -4.19 -8.65 -2.33
N SER A 118 -3.29 -7.69 -2.56
CA SER A 118 -3.57 -6.27 -2.36
C SER A 118 -4.77 -5.80 -3.17
N ILE A 119 -4.88 -6.20 -4.44
CA ILE A 119 -6.02 -5.89 -5.30
C ILE A 119 -7.32 -6.50 -4.74
N LEU A 120 -7.29 -7.77 -4.33
CA LEU A 120 -8.46 -8.43 -3.76
C LEU A 120 -8.99 -7.68 -2.52
N PHE A 121 -8.11 -7.36 -1.58
CA PHE A 121 -8.48 -6.65 -0.36
C PHE A 121 -8.79 -5.16 -0.61
N LEU A 122 -8.24 -4.55 -1.64
CA LEU A 122 -8.63 -3.20 -2.08
C LEU A 122 -10.03 -3.19 -2.69
N VAL A 123 -10.41 -4.20 -3.49
CA VAL A 123 -11.79 -4.33 -3.99
C VAL A 123 -12.76 -4.51 -2.84
N TRP A 124 -12.41 -5.30 -1.82
CA TRP A 124 -13.20 -5.39 -0.60
C TRP A 124 -13.30 -4.03 0.11
N SER A 125 -12.18 -3.33 0.26
CA SER A 125 -12.15 -1.97 0.85
C SER A 125 -13.03 -0.99 0.08
N ALA A 126 -13.01 -1.05 -1.26
CA ALA A 126 -13.86 -0.22 -2.12
C ALA A 126 -15.35 -0.47 -1.89
N ASN A 127 -15.76 -1.73 -1.70
CA ASN A 127 -17.15 -2.05 -1.36
C ASN A 127 -17.58 -1.36 -0.05
N ILE A 128 -16.72 -1.36 0.97
CA ILE A 128 -17.00 -0.67 2.25
C ILE A 128 -17.03 0.85 2.03
N TRP A 129 -16.07 1.40 1.28
CA TRP A 129 -16.01 2.83 0.98
C TRP A 129 -17.24 3.34 0.23
N ILE A 130 -17.86 2.56 -0.66
CA ILE A 130 -19.09 2.95 -1.34
C ILE A 130 -20.17 3.31 -0.33
N PHE A 131 -20.42 2.45 0.66
CA PHE A 131 -21.40 2.70 1.71
C PHE A 131 -20.95 3.81 2.67
N GLY A 132 -19.66 3.84 3.01
CA GLY A 132 -19.09 4.88 3.87
C GLY A 132 -19.24 6.28 3.27
N VAL A 133 -18.90 6.45 1.99
CA VAL A 133 -19.05 7.72 1.26
C VAL A 133 -20.53 8.05 1.07
N ARG A 134 -21.37 7.07 0.72
CA ARG A 134 -22.82 7.26 0.62
C ARG A 134 -23.39 7.86 1.91
N GLN A 135 -23.05 7.30 3.06
CA GLN A 135 -23.53 7.75 4.36
C GLN A 135 -22.90 9.07 4.80
N ALA A 136 -21.59 9.26 4.56
CA ALA A 136 -20.88 10.47 4.92
C ALA A 136 -21.32 11.69 4.10
N ARG A 137 -21.65 11.47 2.82
CA ARG A 137 -21.90 12.52 1.82
C ARG A 137 -23.36 12.63 1.38
N GLY A 138 -24.25 11.77 1.86
CA GLY A 138 -25.66 11.79 1.50
C GLY A 138 -25.91 11.55 0.00
N LEU A 139 -25.02 10.80 -0.67
CA LEU A 139 -25.12 10.54 -2.10
C LEU A 139 -26.12 9.42 -2.40
N ALA A 140 -26.65 9.40 -3.62
CA ALA A 140 -27.30 8.20 -4.15
C ALA A 140 -26.25 7.07 -4.34
N LEU A 141 -26.68 5.81 -4.25
CA LEU A 141 -25.78 4.66 -4.37
C LEU A 141 -24.94 4.72 -5.67
N LYS A 142 -25.57 5.03 -6.80
CA LYS A 142 -24.88 5.15 -8.11
C LYS A 142 -23.76 6.19 -8.08
N GLN A 143 -23.97 7.34 -7.44
CA GLN A 143 -22.98 8.42 -7.34
C GLN A 143 -21.84 8.03 -6.40
N ALA A 144 -22.15 7.37 -5.28
CA ALA A 144 -21.15 6.84 -4.37
C ALA A 144 -20.27 5.76 -5.05
N CYS A 145 -20.88 4.88 -5.85
CA CYS A 145 -20.15 3.91 -6.66
C CYS A 145 -19.15 4.60 -7.59
N ILE A 146 -19.57 5.61 -8.36
CA ILE A 146 -18.67 6.35 -9.26
C ILE A 146 -17.55 7.04 -8.47
N THR A 147 -17.90 7.67 -7.34
CA THR A 147 -16.95 8.39 -6.48
C THR A 147 -15.81 7.50 -5.97
N VAL A 148 -16.09 6.23 -5.71
CA VAL A 148 -15.12 5.28 -5.16
C VAL A 148 -14.45 4.43 -6.24
N ILE A 149 -15.22 3.85 -7.17
CA ILE A 149 -14.71 2.91 -8.16
C ILE A 149 -13.75 3.60 -9.11
N VAL A 150 -14.01 4.83 -9.56
CA VAL A 150 -13.12 5.51 -10.53
C VAL A 150 -11.71 5.70 -9.96
N PRO A 151 -11.49 6.31 -8.77
CA PRO A 151 -10.16 6.39 -8.17
C PRO A 151 -9.54 5.02 -7.89
N VAL A 152 -10.32 4.06 -7.39
CA VAL A 152 -9.81 2.72 -7.05
C VAL A 152 -9.34 1.99 -8.29
N THR A 153 -10.09 2.03 -9.39
CA THR A 153 -9.69 1.41 -10.66
C THR A 153 -8.44 2.06 -11.22
N ILE A 154 -8.32 3.39 -11.17
CA ILE A 154 -7.09 4.09 -11.57
C ILE A 154 -5.89 3.61 -10.73
N PHE A 155 -6.07 3.49 -9.42
CA PHE A 155 -5.02 3.01 -8.52
C PHE A 155 -4.64 1.54 -8.79
N ILE A 156 -5.61 0.66 -9.07
CA ILE A 156 -5.34 -0.73 -9.46
C ILE A 156 -4.53 -0.78 -10.77
N LEU A 157 -4.93 -0.01 -11.78
CA LEU A 157 -4.19 0.07 -13.05
C LEU A 157 -2.76 0.56 -12.84
N TYR A 158 -2.56 1.55 -11.96
CA TYR A 158 -1.24 2.02 -11.57
C TYR A 158 -0.41 0.92 -10.87
N MET A 159 -0.98 0.18 -9.91
CA MET A 159 -0.28 -0.93 -9.24
C MET A 159 0.16 -2.01 -10.23
N VAL A 160 -0.72 -2.38 -11.16
CA VAL A 160 -0.42 -3.36 -12.22
C VAL A 160 0.69 -2.81 -13.12
N TYR A 161 0.57 -1.57 -13.59
CA TYR A 161 1.58 -0.93 -14.43
C TYR A 161 2.96 -0.95 -13.76
N VAL A 162 3.07 -0.49 -12.52
CA VAL A 162 4.36 -0.44 -11.79
C VAL A 162 4.95 -1.83 -11.59
N THR A 163 4.12 -2.83 -11.31
CA THR A 163 4.60 -4.20 -11.06
C THR A 163 5.13 -4.86 -12.34
N PHE A 164 4.49 -4.64 -13.49
CA PHE A 164 4.89 -5.28 -14.76
C PHE A 164 5.87 -4.48 -15.60
N SER A 165 5.89 -3.15 -15.49
CA SER A 165 6.88 -2.30 -16.18
C SER A 165 8.26 -2.32 -15.50
N GLY A 166 8.36 -2.92 -14.31
CA GLY A 166 9.52 -2.79 -13.44
C GLY A 166 9.49 -1.45 -12.71
N PHE A 167 10.05 -1.42 -11.50
CA PHE A 167 10.07 -0.23 -10.64
C PHE A 167 10.95 0.88 -11.25
N SER A 168 10.40 1.68 -12.15
CA SER A 168 10.99 2.97 -12.51
C SER A 168 10.52 3.99 -11.47
N MET A 169 11.34 4.25 -10.44
CA MET A 169 11.14 5.43 -9.61
C MET A 169 11.12 6.65 -10.52
N LEU A 170 9.99 7.34 -10.57
CA LEU A 170 9.85 8.63 -11.21
C LEU A 170 10.66 9.63 -10.36
N GLY A 171 11.97 9.67 -10.58
CA GLY A 171 12.92 10.44 -9.77
C GLY A 171 14.33 9.87 -9.63
N GLY A 172 14.68 8.75 -10.26
CA GLY A 172 16.07 8.28 -10.33
C GLY A 172 16.86 9.04 -11.40
N ALA A 173 17.36 10.23 -11.06
CA ALA A 173 18.50 10.84 -11.75
C ALA A 173 19.82 10.34 -11.13
#